data_AF-B1MWZ0-F1
#
_entry.id   AF-B1MWZ0-F1
#
_cell.length_a   1.000
_cell.length_b   1.000
_cell.length_c   1.000
_cell.angle_alpha   90.00
_cell.angle_beta   90.00
_cell.angle_gamma   90.00
#
_symmetry.space_group_name_H-M   'P 1'
#
loop_
_entity.id
_entity.type
_entity.pdbx_description
1 polymer ?
#
loop_
_entity_poly.entity_id
_entity_poly.type
_entity_poly.pdbx_seq_one_letter_code
_entity_poly.pdbx_strand_id
1 'polypeptide(L)' 'MRKKNQNFNVELIDNDGQTQVLIDNKQIGYVIASDRGFSGYFGKQAVINQAKTQDEAIQAVLSSFNLYQ' A
#
# COMPACT_ATOMS: atom_id res chain seq x y z
N MET A 1 -27.12 -10.73 -2.69
CA MET A 1 -25.71 -10.37 -2.40
C MET A 1 -25.36 -9.13 -3.21
N ARG A 2 -25.12 -7.98 -2.55
CA ARG A 2 -24.65 -6.77 -3.24
C ARG A 2 -23.13 -6.84 -3.33
N LYS A 3 -22.59 -7.12 -4.52
CA LYS A 3 -21.18 -6.82 -4.83
C LYS A 3 -21.06 -5.29 -4.83
N LYS A 4 -20.45 -4.75 -3.78
CA LYS A 4 -20.10 -3.34 -3.70
C LYS A 4 -18.98 -3.14 -4.73
N ASN A 5 -19.30 -2.62 -5.92
CA ASN A 5 -18.29 -2.14 -6.86
C ASN A 5 -17.63 -0.92 -6.20
N GLN A 6 -16.59 -1.14 -5.43
CA GLN A 6 -15.82 -0.06 -4.85
C GLN A 6 -14.77 0.34 -5.86
N ASN A 7 -15.13 1.31 -6.69
CA ASN A 7 -14.13 2.13 -7.35
C ASN A 7 -13.49 2.99 -6.25
N PHE A 8 -12.38 2.50 -5.71
CA PHE A 8 -11.51 3.30 -4.85
C PHE A 8 -10.62 4.17 -5.74
N ASN A 9 -10.47 5.44 -5.37
CA ASN A 9 -9.41 6.24 -5.98
C ASN A 9 -8.10 5.94 -5.25
N VAL A 10 -7.13 5.35 -5.95
CA VAL A 10 -5.80 5.09 -5.39
C VAL A 10 -4.88 6.23 -5.80
N GLU A 11 -4.31 6.89 -4.81
CA GLU A 11 -3.32 7.94 -5.00
C GLU A 11 -1.99 7.51 -4.39
N LEU A 12 -0.90 7.74 -5.13
CA LEU A 12 0.46 7.46 -4.71
C LEU A 12 1.21 8.78 -4.62
N ILE A 13 1.78 9.06 -3.44
CA ILE A 13 2.54 10.29 -3.20
C ILE A 13 3.95 9.90 -2.77
N ASP A 14 4.93 10.22 -3.62
CA ASP A 14 6.34 10.01 -3.31
C ASP A 14 6.90 11.21 -2.54
N ASN A 15 7.35 11.00 -1.29
CA ASN A 15 8.01 11.99 -0.46
C ASN A 15 9.27 11.38 0.18
N ASP A 16 10.43 12.02 0.00
CA ASP A 16 11.68 11.66 0.68
C ASP A 16 12.06 10.16 0.65
N GLY A 17 11.84 9.49 -0.48
CA GLY A 17 12.16 8.06 -0.65
C GLY A 17 11.12 7.09 -0.07
N GLN A 18 9.97 7.62 0.33
CA GLN A 18 8.80 6.87 0.78
C GLN A 18 7.59 7.17 -0.13
N THR A 19 6.95 6.11 -0.63
CA THR A 19 5.71 6.20 -1.38
C THR A 19 4.53 6.01 -0.44
N GLN A 20 3.76 7.05 -0.20
CA GLN A 20 2.52 6.96 0.54
C GLN A 20 1.42 6.38 -0.35
N VAL A 21 0.63 5.45 0.20
CA VAL A 21 -0.51 4.85 -0.49
C VAL A 21 -1.79 5.39 0.15
N LEU A 22 -2.57 6.12 -0.64
CA LEU A 22 -3.81 6.75 -0.23
C LEU A 22 -4.99 6.11 -0.97
N ILE A 23 -6.09 5.95 -0.26
CA ILE A 23 -7.40 5.58 -0.82
C ILE A 23 -8.38 6.68 -0.44
N ASP A 24 -9.06 7.26 -1.43
CA ASP A 24 -10.03 8.34 -1.23
C ASP A 24 -9.44 9.49 -0.36
N ASN A 25 -8.21 9.89 -0.70
CA ASN A 25 -7.40 10.92 -0.02
C ASN A 25 -7.01 10.58 1.43
N LYS A 26 -7.27 9.36 1.89
CA LYS A 26 -6.86 8.88 3.21
C LYS A 26 -5.66 7.95 3.06
N GLN A 27 -4.56 8.30 3.73
CA GLN A 27 -3.41 7.40 3.79
C GLN A 27 -3.80 6.10 4.50
N ILE A 28 -3.60 4.98 3.80
CA ILE A 28 -3.81 3.64 4.34
C ILE A 28 -2.48 2.96 4.67
N GLY A 29 -1.39 3.41 4.07
CA GLY A 29 -0.09 2.77 4.21
C GLY A 29 1.01 3.52 3.49
N TYR A 30 2.16 2.88 3.41
CA TYR A 30 3.32 3.41 2.72
C TYR A 30 4.28 2.30 2.32
N VAL A 31 5.12 2.61 1.34
CA VAL A 31 6.22 1.77 0.87
C VAL A 31 7.52 2.53 1.03
N ILE A 32 8.55 1.87 1.52
CA ILE A 32 9.91 2.42 1.60
C ILE A 32 10.90 1.47 0.94
N ALA A 33 11.98 2.02 0.39
CA ALA A 33 13.14 1.23 0.04
C ALA A 33 13.78 0.64 1.31
N SER A 34 14.25 -0.59 1.21
CA SER A 34 14.89 -1.37 2.27
C SER A 34 16.13 -2.05 1.71
N ASP A 35 17.03 -2.52 2.57
CA ASP A 35 18.35 -3.07 2.19
C ASP A 35 18.29 -4.19 1.13
N ARG A 36 17.15 -4.89 1.01
CA ARG A 36 16.93 -6.00 0.07
C ARG A 36 15.71 -5.82 -0.83
N GLY A 37 15.30 -4.59 -1.11
CA GLY A 37 14.16 -4.30 -2.01
C GLY A 37 13.24 -3.25 -1.42
N PHE A 38 11.95 -3.55 -1.33
CA PHE A 38 10.94 -2.64 -0.80
C PHE A 38 10.17 -3.26 0.36
N SER A 39 9.85 -2.43 1.34
CA SER A 39 9.00 -2.82 2.47
C SER A 39 7.69 -2.03 2.40
N GLY A 40 6.57 -2.73 2.44
CA GLY A 40 5.22 -2.17 2.43
C GLY A 40 4.57 -2.29 3.81
N TYR A 41 3.97 -1.20 4.25
CA TYR A 41 3.30 -1.07 5.54
C TYR A 41 1.84 -0.67 5.33
N PHE A 42 0.94 -1.38 6.00
CA PHE A 42 -0.46 -1.00 6.15
C PHE A 42 -0.65 -0.37 7.53
N GLY A 43 -0.90 0.93 7.58
CA GLY A 43 -0.82 1.73 8.80
C GLY A 43 0.58 1.65 9.42
N LYS A 44 0.70 0.95 10.56
CA LYS A 44 1.98 0.69 11.27
C LYS A 44 2.47 -0.75 11.12
N GLN A 45 1.69 -1.62 10.50
CA GLN A 45 1.99 -3.04 10.36
C GLN A 45 2.72 -3.30 9.05
N ALA A 46 3.89 -3.94 9.12
CA ALA A 46 4.56 -4.44 7.93
C ALA A 46 3.75 -5.59 7.31
N VAL A 47 3.37 -5.45 6.06
CA VAL A 47 2.63 -6.47 5.30
C VAL A 47 3.54 -7.21 4.31
N ILE A 48 4.66 -6.58 3.93
CA ILE A 48 5.72 -7.18 3.14
C ILE A 48 7.05 -6.49 3.45
N ASN A 49 8.12 -7.26 3.66
CA ASN A 49 9.42 -6.73 4.05
C ASN A 49 10.48 -6.77 2.95
N GLN A 50 10.28 -7.61 1.92
CA GLN A 50 11.28 -7.89 0.87
C GLN A 50 10.60 -8.04 -0.49
N ALA A 51 9.83 -7.03 -0.88
CA ALA A 51 9.29 -6.98 -2.23
C ALA A 51 10.42 -6.68 -3.22
N LYS A 52 10.42 -7.35 -4.37
CA LYS A 52 11.42 -7.16 -5.43
C LYS A 52 11.25 -5.84 -6.14
N THR A 53 10.00 -5.35 -6.21
CA THR A 53 9.65 -4.07 -6.81
C THR A 53 8.76 -3.26 -5.87
N GLN A 54 8.75 -1.95 -6.08
CA GLN A 54 7.86 -1.03 -5.37
C GLN A 54 6.38 -1.39 -5.61
N ASP A 55 6.02 -1.75 -6.85
CA ASP A 55 4.66 -2.17 -7.20
C ASP A 55 4.19 -3.39 -6.41
N GLU A 56 5.06 -4.39 -6.21
CA GLU A 56 4.73 -5.57 -5.40
C GLU A 56 4.43 -5.17 -3.95
N ALA A 57 5.20 -4.22 -3.40
CA ALA A 57 4.94 -3.69 -2.07
C ALA A 57 3.62 -2.91 -1.99
N ILE A 58 3.31 -2.09 -3.01
CA ILE A 58 2.04 -1.34 -3.10
C ILE A 58 0.86 -2.33 -3.18
N GLN A 59 0.96 -3.36 -4.02
CA GLN A 59 -0.09 -4.38 -4.15
C GLN A 59 -0.35 -5.12 -2.83
N ALA A 60 0.68 -5.39 -2.04
CA ALA A 60 0.50 -6.01 -0.72
C ALA A 60 -0.25 -5.09 0.26
N VAL A 61 0.05 -3.78 0.23
CA VAL A 61 -0.66 -2.77 1.05
C VAL A 61 -2.13 -2.64 0.63
N LEU A 62 -2.40 -2.57 -0.68
CA LEU A 62 -3.78 -2.51 -1.21
C LEU A 62 -4.56 -3.81 -0.93
N SER A 63 -3.91 -4.97 -1.07
CA SER A 63 -4.53 -6.26 -0.75
C SER A 63 -4.89 -6.35 0.72
N SER A 64 -4.03 -5.82 1.60
CA SER A 64 -4.31 -5.75 3.04
C SER A 64 -5.53 -4.87 3.33
N PHE A 65 -5.66 -3.71 2.68
CA PHE A 65 -6.84 -2.87 2.81
C PHE A 65 -8.14 -3.61 2.44
N ASN A 66 -8.15 -4.35 1.33
CA ASN A 66 -9.33 -5.10 0.88
C ASN A 66 -9.75 -6.23 1.85
N LEU A 67 -8.82 -6.79 2.62
CA LEU A 67 -9.12 -7.85 3.59
C LEU A 67 -9.76 -7.34 4.88
N TYR A 68 -9.52 -6.08 5.25
CA TYR A 68 -10.03 -5.46 6.49
C TYR A 68 -11.30 -4.64 6.29
N GLN A 69 -11.97 -4.79 5.14
CA GLN A 69 -13.08 -3.95 4.72
C GLN A 69 -14.48 -4.55 4.93
#